data_AF-A0A379TKB2-F1
#
_entry.id   AF-A0A379TKB2-F1
#
_cell.length_a   1.000
_cell.length_b   1.000
_cell.length_c   1.000
_cell.angle_alpha   90.00
_cell.angle_beta   90.00
_cell.angle_gamma   90.00
#
_symmetry.space_group_name_H-M   'P 1'
#
loop_
_entity.id
_entity.type
_entity.pdbx_description
1 polymer ?
#
loop_
_entity_poly.entity_id
_entity_poly.type
_entity_poly.pdbx_seq_one_letter_code
_entity_poly.pdbx_strand_id
1 'polypeptide(L)'
;MAEKKSQGVKWLPFILILVIAAGLWQLTPPSGLSAPAWHSAIIFVATIASIVAKVLPIGAVGIIGITVFALAYAAGDKTASGAITTALSELNSSLIWLIVVAFMIARGFIKTGLGRRIALQMIRLLGKRTLGLAYGLAFADLILSPRHAQ
;
A
#
# COMPACT_ATOMS: atom_id res chain seq x y z
N MET A 1 6.84 6.16 30.31
CA MET A 1 7.60 5.09 29.64
C MET A 1 6.60 4.25 28.86
N ALA A 2 6.55 4.41 27.53
CA ALA A 2 5.60 3.66 26.69
C ALA A 2 6.17 2.27 26.44
N GLU A 3 5.44 1.25 26.85
CA GLU A 3 5.77 -0.15 26.60
C GLU A 3 5.90 -0.38 25.09
N LYS A 4 7.12 -0.64 24.62
CA LYS A 4 7.39 -0.99 23.22
C LYS A 4 6.91 -2.42 23.02
N LYS A 5 5.60 -2.61 22.80
CA LYS A 5 5.04 -3.90 22.43
C LYS A 5 5.71 -4.31 21.11
N SER A 6 6.70 -5.19 21.20
CA SER A 6 7.32 -5.82 20.04
C SER A 6 6.19 -6.49 19.27
N GLN A 7 5.82 -5.91 18.12
CA GLN A 7 4.95 -6.56 17.15
C GLN A 7 5.75 -7.75 16.63
N GLY A 8 5.74 -8.84 17.39
CA GLY A 8 6.37 -10.09 17.00
C GLY A 8 5.73 -10.58 15.72
N VAL A 9 6.55 -11.08 14.80
CA VAL A 9 6.08 -11.69 13.56
C VAL A 9 5.06 -12.76 13.91
N LYS A 10 3.88 -12.71 13.30
CA LYS A 10 2.91 -13.81 13.43
C LYS A 10 3.38 -14.98 12.59
N TRP A 11 4.23 -15.81 13.18
CA TRP A 11 4.88 -16.93 12.50
C TRP A 11 3.89 -17.95 11.93
N LEU A 12 2.81 -18.23 12.65
CA LEU A 12 1.82 -19.22 12.23
C LEU A 12 1.15 -18.88 10.87
N PRO A 13 0.52 -17.69 10.70
CA PRO A 13 -0.02 -17.32 9.39
C PRO A 13 1.06 -17.10 8.33
N PHE A 14 2.26 -16.66 8.71
CA PHE A 14 3.36 -16.48 7.77
C PHE A 14 3.79 -17.79 7.13
N ILE A 15 4.03 -18.82 7.95
CA ILE A 15 4.43 -20.15 7.49
C ILE A 15 3.32 -20.77 6.64
N LEU A 16 2.06 -20.63 7.04
CA LEU A 16 0.92 -21.14 6.27
C LEU A 16 0.87 -20.52 4.86
N ILE A 17 1.02 -19.19 4.76
CA ILE A 17 1.03 -18.48 3.47
C ILE A 17 2.22 -18.93 2.62
N LEU A 18 3.40 -19.08 3.21
CA LEU A 18 4.59 -19.57 2.50
C LEU A 18 4.41 -20.99 1.98
N VAL A 19 3.83 -21.89 2.77
CA VAL A 19 3.57 -23.28 2.36
C VAL A 19 2.57 -23.32 1.21
N ILE A 20 1.49 -22.53 1.27
CA ILE A 20 0.51 -22.44 0.19
C ILE A 20 1.16 -21.89 -1.08
N ALA A 21 1.94 -20.80 -0.96
CA ALA A 21 2.63 -20.21 -2.11
C ALA A 21 3.64 -21.19 -2.74
N ALA A 22 4.42 -21.91 -1.92
CA ALA A 22 5.36 -22.91 -2.40
C ALA A 22 4.66 -24.12 -3.06
N GLY A 23 3.51 -24.54 -2.53
CA GLY A 23 2.68 -25.59 -3.15
C GLY A 23 2.12 -25.16 -4.51
N LEU A 24 1.62 -23.93 -4.62
CA LEU A 24 1.14 -23.36 -5.88
C LEU A 24 2.27 -23.15 -6.90
N TRP A 25 3.49 -22.89 -6.44
CA TRP A 25 4.66 -22.73 -7.31
C TRP A 25 5.03 -24.02 -8.05
N GLN A 26 4.80 -25.19 -7.44
CA GLN A 26 5.11 -26.48 -8.06
C GLN A 26 4.00 -26.96 -9.02
N LEU A 27 2.82 -26.34 -8.97
CA LEU A 27 1.71 -26.66 -9.87
C LEU A 27 1.94 -26.01 -11.24
N THR A 28 1.67 -26.77 -12.29
CA THR A 28 1.73 -26.26 -13.67
C THR A 28 0.73 -25.13 -13.87
N PRO A 29 1.08 -24.09 -14.65
CA PRO A 29 0.18 -22.99 -14.94
C PRO A 29 -1.14 -23.49 -15.55
N PRO A 30 -2.30 -22.92 -15.18
CA PRO A 30 -3.56 -23.20 -15.85
C PRO A 30 -3.46 -22.89 -17.35
N SER A 31 -4.21 -23.62 -18.18
CA SER A 31 -4.24 -23.41 -19.63
C SER A 31 -4.53 -21.96 -19.98
N GLY A 32 -3.64 -21.31 -20.73
CA GLY A 32 -3.76 -19.91 -21.15
C GLY A 32 -2.89 -18.91 -20.38
N LEU A 33 -2.17 -19.35 -19.33
CA LEU A 33 -1.23 -18.52 -18.58
C LEU A 33 0.23 -18.86 -18.92
N SER A 34 1.06 -17.83 -19.09
CA SER A 34 2.51 -18.01 -19.19
C SER A 34 3.10 -18.34 -17.81
N ALA A 35 4.20 -19.09 -17.78
CA ALA A 35 4.88 -19.42 -16.52
C ALA A 35 5.31 -18.18 -15.70
N PRO A 36 5.84 -17.10 -16.30
CA PRO A 36 6.14 -15.87 -15.57
C PRO A 36 4.90 -15.18 -14.97
N ALA A 37 3.77 -15.17 -15.70
CA ALA A 37 2.52 -14.60 -15.20
C ALA A 37 1.99 -15.38 -13.99
N TRP A 38 2.10 -16.72 -14.01
CA TRP A 38 1.69 -17.57 -12.89
C TRP A 38 2.52 -17.31 -11.63
N HIS A 39 3.85 -17.28 -11.74
CA HIS A 39 4.74 -16.99 -10.62
C HIS A 39 4.52 -15.60 -10.03
N SER A 40 4.33 -14.59 -10.89
CA SER A 40 4.03 -13.22 -10.48
C SER A 40 2.70 -13.14 -9.71
N ALA A 41 1.66 -13.86 -10.17
CA ALA A 41 0.37 -13.92 -9.50
C ALA A 41 0.45 -14.58 -8.11
N ILE A 42 1.20 -15.69 -7.97
CA ILE A 42 1.40 -16.37 -6.69
C ILE A 42 2.02 -15.41 -5.66
N ILE A 43 3.09 -14.71 -6.04
CA ILE A 43 3.78 -13.75 -5.15
C ILE A 43 2.84 -12.60 -4.77
N PHE A 44 2.05 -12.10 -5.72
CA PHE A 44 1.07 -11.05 -5.47
C PHE A 44 0.00 -11.48 -4.45
N VAL A 45 -0.62 -12.65 -4.64
CA VAL A 45 -1.64 -13.18 -3.73
C VAL A 45 -1.04 -13.47 -2.35
N ALA A 46 0.16 -14.06 -2.28
CA ALA A 46 0.87 -14.30 -1.02
C ALA A 46 1.18 -12.98 -0.27
N THR A 47 1.52 -11.92 -1.00
CA THR A 47 1.76 -10.58 -0.43
C THR A 47 0.48 -9.98 0.14
N ILE A 48 -0.64 -10.05 -0.60
CA ILE A 48 -1.95 -9.57 -0.12
C ILE A 48 -2.38 -10.36 1.12
N ALA A 49 -2.28 -11.69 1.09
CA ALA A 49 -2.62 -12.54 2.22
C ALA A 49 -1.80 -12.16 3.47
N SER A 50 -0.51 -11.88 3.31
CA SER A 50 0.39 -11.46 4.39
C SER A 50 0.00 -10.11 5.00
N ILE A 51 -0.46 -9.16 4.17
CA ILE A 51 -0.96 -7.84 4.59
C ILE A 51 -2.27 -8.00 5.37
N VAL A 52 -3.23 -8.77 4.83
CA VAL A 52 -4.55 -9.00 5.46
C VAL A 52 -4.42 -9.74 6.79
N ALA A 53 -3.57 -10.77 6.85
CA ALA A 53 -3.27 -11.50 8.09
C ALA A 53 -2.49 -10.66 9.12
N LYS A 54 -2.02 -9.47 8.73
CA LYS A 54 -1.21 -8.55 9.55
C LYS A 54 -0.02 -9.27 10.16
N VAL A 55 0.73 -10.00 9.32
CA VAL A 55 1.92 -10.75 9.74
C VAL A 55 3.02 -9.80 10.21
N LEU A 56 3.21 -8.72 9.45
CA LEU A 56 4.25 -7.71 9.56
C LEU A 56 3.67 -6.35 9.13
N PRO A 57 4.35 -5.22 9.44
CA PRO A 57 3.97 -3.91 8.91
C PRO A 57 3.92 -3.91 7.38
N ILE A 58 2.94 -3.19 6.81
CA ILE A 58 2.67 -3.17 5.36
C ILE A 58 3.94 -2.86 4.55
N GLY A 59 4.74 -1.90 4.99
CA GLY A 59 6.02 -1.55 4.34
C GLY A 59 7.05 -2.69 4.37
N ALA A 60 7.14 -3.44 5.47
CA ALA A 60 8.07 -4.57 5.57
C ALA A 60 7.64 -5.72 4.65
N VAL A 61 6.34 -6.05 4.63
CA VAL A 61 5.79 -7.05 3.69
C VAL A 61 6.01 -6.63 2.24
N GLY A 62 5.83 -5.35 1.92
CA GLY A 62 6.08 -4.82 0.58
C GLY A 62 7.53 -4.98 0.13
N ILE A 63 8.51 -4.62 0.97
CA ILE A 63 9.94 -4.78 0.65
C ILE A 63 10.31 -6.25 0.48
N ILE A 64 9.83 -7.13 1.38
CA ILE A 64 10.07 -8.59 1.27
C ILE A 64 9.44 -9.11 -0.03
N GLY A 65 8.22 -8.70 -0.37
CA GLY A 65 7.54 -9.10 -1.60
C GLY A 65 8.32 -8.72 -2.86
N ILE A 66 8.81 -7.47 -2.94
CA ILE A 66 9.65 -6.99 -4.06
C ILE A 66 10.96 -7.79 -4.14
N THR A 67 11.58 -8.05 -2.98
CA THR A 67 12.82 -8.83 -2.89
C THR A 67 12.62 -10.25 -3.39
N VAL A 68 11.54 -10.92 -2.95
CA VAL A 68 11.20 -12.28 -3.40
C VAL A 68 10.84 -12.29 -4.88
N PHE A 69 10.11 -11.29 -5.38
CA PHE A 69 9.79 -11.14 -6.79
C PHE A 69 11.04 -11.07 -7.68
N ALA A 70 12.02 -10.26 -7.28
CA ALA A 70 13.29 -10.15 -7.99
C ALA A 70 14.14 -11.43 -7.89
N LEU A 71 14.25 -12.01 -6.69
CA LEU A 71 15.03 -13.24 -6.45
C LEU A 71 14.46 -14.46 -7.18
N ALA A 72 13.14 -14.54 -7.29
CA ALA A 72 12.46 -15.64 -7.95
C ALA A 72 12.38 -15.47 -9.47
N TYR A 73 12.95 -14.38 -10.04
CA TYR A 73 12.86 -14.04 -11.46
C TYR A 73 11.42 -14.13 -11.98
N ALA A 74 10.45 -13.70 -11.17
CA ALA A 74 9.04 -13.96 -11.41
C ALA A 74 8.53 -13.33 -12.72
N ALA A 75 9.16 -12.24 -13.17
CA ALA A 75 8.89 -11.58 -14.44
C ALA A 75 9.44 -12.33 -15.68
N GLY A 76 10.26 -13.37 -15.48
CA GLY A 76 10.90 -14.13 -16.58
C GLY A 76 12.20 -13.52 -17.11
N ASP A 77 12.78 -12.58 -16.37
CA ASP A 77 14.07 -11.96 -16.70
C ASP A 77 15.21 -12.97 -16.67
N LYS A 78 16.15 -12.86 -17.62
CA LYS A 78 17.30 -13.78 -17.73
C LYS A 78 18.54 -13.31 -16.98
N THR A 79 18.53 -12.08 -16.46
CA THR A 79 19.68 -11.48 -15.79
C THR A 79 19.26 -10.88 -14.45
N ALA A 80 20.15 -10.94 -13.45
CA ALA A 80 19.89 -10.39 -12.12
C ALA A 80 19.62 -8.87 -12.16
N SER A 81 20.36 -8.14 -13.00
CA SER A 81 20.15 -6.70 -13.20
C SER A 81 18.75 -6.41 -13.77
N GLY A 82 18.34 -7.16 -14.79
CA GLY A 82 17.00 -7.06 -15.38
C GLY A 82 15.90 -7.26 -14.34
N ALA A 83 15.97 -8.36 -13.57
CA ALA A 83 14.97 -8.67 -12.55
C ALA A 83 14.82 -7.59 -11.48
N ILE A 84 15.94 -6.99 -11.03
CA ILE A 84 15.92 -5.89 -10.06
C ILE A 84 15.29 -4.64 -10.69
N THR A 85 15.64 -4.30 -11.93
CA THR A 85 15.06 -3.15 -12.62
C THR A 85 13.56 -3.31 -12.83
N THR A 86 13.10 -4.49 -13.25
CA THR A 86 11.68 -4.80 -13.42
C THR A 86 10.93 -4.69 -12.09
N ALA A 87 11.50 -5.23 -11.01
CA ALA A 87 10.88 -5.20 -9.69
C ALA A 87 10.75 -3.77 -9.10
N LEU A 88 11.70 -2.88 -9.41
CA LEU A 88 11.74 -1.51 -8.88
C LEU A 88 11.08 -0.48 -9.81
N SER A 89 10.86 -0.79 -11.09
CA SER A 89 10.28 0.14 -12.07
C SER A 89 8.96 0.74 -11.59
N GLU A 90 8.10 -0.06 -10.97
CA GLU A 90 6.80 0.38 -10.46
C GLU A 90 6.90 1.39 -9.31
N LEU A 91 7.99 1.38 -8.54
CA LEU A 91 8.22 2.37 -7.48
C LEU A 91 8.47 3.78 -8.04
N ASN A 92 8.85 3.89 -9.31
CA ASN A 92 9.02 5.16 -10.01
C ASN A 92 7.74 5.62 -10.74
N SER A 93 6.57 5.16 -10.31
CA SER A 93 5.30 5.63 -10.85
C SER A 93 4.98 7.04 -10.37
N SER A 94 4.53 7.90 -11.30
CA SER A 94 4.07 9.26 -11.01
C SER A 94 3.00 9.27 -9.91
N LEU A 95 2.10 8.27 -9.90
CA LEU A 95 1.05 8.15 -8.89
C LEU A 95 1.60 7.98 -7.47
N ILE A 96 2.64 7.15 -7.30
CA ILE A 96 3.27 6.93 -5.99
C ILE A 96 3.92 8.23 -5.51
N TRP A 97 4.65 8.92 -6.38
CA TRP A 97 5.28 10.20 -6.05
C TRP A 97 4.27 11.32 -5.76
N LEU A 98 3.13 11.36 -6.45
CA LEU A 98 2.04 12.28 -6.14
C LEU A 98 1.51 12.08 -4.72
N ILE A 99 1.35 10.81 -4.29
CA ILE A 99 0.95 10.48 -2.92
C ILE A 99 2.01 10.97 -1.92
N VAL A 100 3.30 10.73 -2.19
CA VAL A 100 4.41 11.17 -1.32
C VAL A 100 4.43 12.70 -1.16
N VAL A 101 4.33 13.44 -2.27
CA VAL A 101 4.30 14.92 -2.24
C VAL A 101 3.09 15.44 -1.49
N ALA A 102 1.91 14.86 -1.71
CA ALA A 102 0.69 15.22 -0.98
C ALA A 102 0.86 15.04 0.54
N PHE A 103 1.42 13.90 0.99
CA PHE A 103 1.71 13.67 2.41
C PHE A 103 2.77 14.62 2.96
N MET A 104 3.77 14.99 2.15
CA MET A 104 4.81 15.94 2.54
C MET A 104 4.23 17.35 2.76
N ILE A 105 3.37 17.82 1.85
CA ILE A 105 2.65 19.10 2.00
C ILE A 105 1.72 19.05 3.23
N ALA A 106 0.95 17.98 3.41
CA ALA A 106 0.07 17.80 4.55
C ALA A 106 0.83 17.87 5.89
N ARG A 107 2.00 17.23 5.98
CA ARG A 107 2.91 17.33 7.14
C ARG A 107 3.38 18.77 7.36
N GLY A 108 3.69 19.52 6.29
CA GLY A 108 4.02 20.94 6.37
C GLY A 108 2.89 21.78 6.97
N PHE A 109 1.64 21.54 6.56
CA PHE A 109 0.45 22.24 7.08
C PHE A 109 0.17 21.91 8.55
N ILE A 110 0.42 20.66 8.96
CA ILE A 110 0.31 20.24 10.36
C ILE A 110 1.40 20.92 11.19
N LYS A 111 2.66 20.91 10.74
CA LYS A 111 3.80 21.48 11.47
C LYS A 111 3.70 23.00 11.63
N THR A 112 3.22 23.71 10.61
CA THR A 112 2.99 25.17 10.65
C THR A 112 1.74 25.57 11.42
N GLY A 113 0.85 24.61 11.74
CA GLY A 113 -0.42 24.86 12.40
C GLY A 113 -1.48 25.51 11.51
N LEU A 114 -1.22 25.70 10.21
CA LEU A 114 -2.19 26.26 9.27
C LEU A 114 -3.46 25.40 9.19
N GLY A 115 -3.31 24.08 9.12
CA GLY A 115 -4.46 23.15 9.11
C GLY A 115 -5.32 23.27 10.38
N ARG A 116 -4.67 23.46 11.55
CA ARG A 116 -5.38 23.68 12.83
C ARG A 116 -6.14 25.00 12.83
N ARG A 117 -5.54 26.08 12.32
CA ARG A 117 -6.20 27.40 12.22
C ARG A 117 -7.44 27.33 11.34
N ILE A 118 -7.33 26.71 10.16
CA ILE A 118 -8.46 26.55 9.22
C ILE A 118 -9.55 25.67 9.84
N ALA A 119 -9.20 24.54 10.45
CA ALA A 119 -10.16 23.66 11.11
C ALA A 119 -10.94 24.38 12.23
N LEU A 120 -10.26 25.20 13.05
CA LEU A 120 -10.92 25.97 14.10
C LEU A 120 -11.88 27.03 13.55
N GLN A 121 -11.56 27.68 12.43
CA GLN A 121 -12.49 28.62 11.77
C GLN A 121 -13.73 27.87 11.27
N MET A 122 -13.56 26.70 10.65
CA MET A 122 -14.68 25.90 10.17
C MET A 122 -15.58 25.42 11.32
N ILE A 123 -14.99 25.01 12.46
CA ILE A 123 -15.75 24.65 13.66
C ILE A 123 -16.48 25.86 14.25
N ARG A 124 -15.88 27.06 14.25
CA ARG A 124 -16.56 28.28 14.71
C ARG A 124 -17.78 28.62 13.85
N LEU A 125 -17.70 28.41 12.53
CA LEU A 125 -18.78 28.72 11.59
C LEU A 125 -19.88 27.64 11.57
N LEU A 126 -19.51 26.36 11.46
CA LEU A 126 -20.45 25.23 11.23
C LEU A 126 -20.63 24.31 12.45
N GLY A 127 -19.78 24.42 13.48
CA GLY A 127 -19.68 23.47 14.60
C GLY A 127 -20.74 23.58 15.69
N LYS A 128 -21.75 24.44 15.53
CA LYS A 128 -22.86 24.56 16.50
C LYS A 128 -23.70 23.29 16.60
N ARG A 129 -23.68 22.43 15.57
CA ARG A 129 -24.34 21.12 15.53
C ARG A 129 -23.45 20.11 14.77
N THR A 130 -23.47 18.84 15.19
CA THR A 130 -22.73 17.75 14.54
C THR A 130 -23.09 17.60 13.06
N LEU A 131 -24.37 17.78 12.71
CA LEU A 131 -24.86 17.82 11.32
C LEU A 131 -24.16 18.90 10.48
N GLY A 132 -23.92 20.09 11.05
CA GLY A 132 -23.24 21.18 10.33
C GLY A 132 -21.79 20.83 9.96
N LEU A 133 -21.07 20.15 10.85
CA LEU A 133 -19.72 19.65 10.55
C LEU A 133 -19.73 18.57 9.46
N ALA A 134 -20.71 17.66 9.51
CA ALA A 134 -20.87 16.61 8.50
C ALA A 134 -21.16 17.21 7.11
N TYR A 135 -22.05 18.20 7.01
CA TYR A 135 -22.32 18.90 5.76
C TYR A 135 -21.11 19.71 5.27
N GLY A 136 -20.36 20.34 6.19
CA GLY A 136 -19.13 21.06 5.84
C GLY A 136 -18.05 20.13 5.26
N LEU A 137 -17.90 18.92 5.82
CA LEU A 137 -17.00 17.91 5.29
C LEU A 137 -17.45 17.41 3.91
N ALA A 138 -18.73 17.09 3.75
CA ALA A 138 -19.28 16.64 2.46
C ALA A 138 -19.12 17.70 1.36
N PHE A 139 -19.29 18.99 1.69
CA PHE A 139 -19.04 20.09 0.76
C PHE A 139 -17.55 20.24 0.41
N ALA A 140 -16.66 20.04 1.39
CA ALA A 140 -15.22 20.03 1.13
C ALA A 140 -14.84 18.86 0.20
N ASP A 141 -15.34 17.65 0.44
CA ASP A 141 -15.14 16.49 -0.43
C ASP A 141 -15.68 16.75 -1.85
N LEU A 142 -16.84 17.40 -1.99
CA LEU A 142 -17.40 17.79 -3.28
C LEU A 142 -16.48 18.75 -4.05
N ILE A 143 -15.91 19.75 -3.37
CA ILE A 143 -14.96 20.70 -3.97
C ILE A 143 -13.64 20.01 -4.33
N LEU A 144 -13.14 19.09 -3.49
CA LEU A 144 -11.89 18.35 -3.71
C LEU A 144 -12.02 17.25 -4.77
N SER A 145 -13.24 16.88 -5.14
CA SER A 145 -13.54 15.85 -6.14
C SER A 145 -13.86 16.40 -7.56
N PRO A 146 -13.22 17.45 -8.12
CA PRO A 146 -13.65 18.04 -9.38
C PRO A 146 -13.32 17.18 -10.63
N ARG A 147 -13.33 15.85 -10.51
CA ARG A 147 -13.07 14.91 -11.60
C ARG A 147 -14.06 13.73 -11.62
N HIS A 148 -15.35 14.04 -11.76
CA HIS A 148 -16.39 13.09 -12.17
C HIS A 148 -17.27 13.62 -13.33
N ALA A 149 -16.78 14.61 -14.08
CA ALA A 149 -17.40 15.08 -15.32
C ALA A 149 -16.43 14.86 -16.48
N GLN A 150 -16.27 13.61 -16.92
CA GLN A 150 -15.82 13.16 -18.24
C GLN A 150 -15.64 11.64 -18.24
#